data_AF-A0A9P8JKB7-F1
#
_entry.id   AF-A0A9P8JKB7-F1
#
_cell.length_a   1.000
_cell.length_b   1.000
_cell.length_c   1.000
_cell.angle_alpha   90.00
_cell.angle_beta   90.00
_cell.angle_gamma   90.00
#
_symmetry.space_group_name_H-M   'P 1'
#
loop_
_entity.id
_entity.type
_entity.pdbx_description
1 polymer ?
#
loop_
_entity_poly.entity_id
_entity_poly.type
_entity_poly.pdbx_seq_one_letter_code
_entity_poly.pdbx_strand_id
1 'polypeptide(L)'
;MRNATTSHTARPTSSPLKSEEFFEPEVEQWGHKTRIGKCTIVFGGSSIYERTVKTHALHDRLHGYPLYVLRQSIMDDVWSKPAYILSLLLRELAKPQEERLEWLLWVDADTIMLNPYVPLEIFLPPSPQFDDVHLLVTNDWNGLNNGVFPVRVNQWAVELFSAIISSRYYKPDQDLTFRDQSAMNTLLKDKKFAAHTVDAPQRWFNAYQGEHNETLAPYQVRRGDFLVHFAGVINRDERILFWLDRAEQHLPDWEMEVQHTSYPVEVKDFWNQKASERAAKQAEVAEARRKANELLIQTEARMSEYQERLVQSDVTFIHSRVATLRQVLERGDSVELASMESEIGLLEQSLKPLKDIVETANKLLMKEAHDAIFEAQKDVDGQDATFPEVAVLEEKATNLKSLIVQPNWKKEDLNVLIEAVKQARTSLQQRLQEKAAQDQKLKAAKDKADEERRKQEEQKAKFGDT
;
A
#
# COMPACT_ATOMS: atom_id res chain seq x y z
N MET A 1 31.10 -42.52 -80.97
CA MET A 1 30.21 -43.20 -80.01
C MET A 1 31.04 -43.85 -78.92
N ARG A 2 31.24 -43.15 -77.79
CA ARG A 2 31.67 -43.72 -76.50
C ARG A 2 31.02 -42.85 -75.42
N ASN A 3 30.11 -43.45 -74.64
CA ASN A 3 29.40 -42.81 -73.53
C ASN A 3 30.35 -42.65 -72.34
N ALA A 4 30.44 -41.43 -71.80
CA ALA A 4 31.03 -41.16 -70.50
C ALA A 4 29.89 -40.80 -69.54
N THR A 5 29.67 -41.66 -68.56
CA THR A 5 28.67 -41.47 -67.50
C THR A 5 29.30 -40.63 -66.39
N THR A 6 28.94 -39.35 -66.31
CA THR A 6 29.30 -38.47 -65.19
C THR A 6 28.32 -38.67 -64.04
N SER A 7 28.81 -39.18 -62.91
CA SER A 7 28.09 -39.21 -61.64
C SER A 7 28.01 -37.78 -61.07
N HIS A 8 26.80 -37.22 -61.03
CA HIS A 8 26.53 -35.98 -60.30
C HIS A 8 26.52 -36.25 -58.79
N THR A 9 27.55 -35.79 -58.09
CA THR A 9 27.52 -35.56 -56.64
C THR A 9 26.60 -34.38 -56.36
N ALA A 10 25.40 -34.65 -55.86
CA ALA A 10 24.49 -33.63 -55.37
C ALA A 10 25.08 -32.95 -54.12
N ARG A 11 25.37 -31.65 -54.21
CA ARG A 11 25.56 -30.80 -53.03
C ARG A 11 24.21 -30.63 -52.34
N PRO A 12 24.12 -30.70 -51.01
CA PRO A 12 22.89 -30.36 -50.31
C PRO A 12 22.63 -28.87 -50.48
N THR A 13 21.54 -28.53 -51.15
CA THR A 13 20.99 -27.18 -51.22
C THR A 13 20.35 -26.86 -49.87
N SER A 14 21.00 -26.03 -49.06
CA SER A 14 20.38 -25.43 -47.89
C SER A 14 19.27 -24.48 -48.36
N SER A 15 18.01 -24.84 -48.13
CA SER A 15 16.92 -23.86 -48.20
C SER A 15 17.26 -22.69 -47.25
N PRO A 16 17.07 -21.42 -47.66
CA PRO A 16 17.22 -20.31 -46.73
C PRO A 16 16.21 -20.50 -45.61
N LEU A 17 16.67 -20.64 -44.37
CA LEU A 17 15.83 -20.63 -43.18
C LEU A 17 14.95 -19.38 -43.23
N LYS A 18 13.64 -19.52 -43.00
CA LYS A 18 12.72 -18.38 -42.85
C LYS A 18 13.25 -17.47 -41.73
N SER A 19 13.07 -16.16 -41.87
CA SER A 19 13.54 -15.17 -40.88
C SER A 19 12.94 -15.39 -39.48
N GLU A 20 11.74 -15.96 -39.44
CA GLU A 20 11.02 -16.40 -38.25
C GLU A 20 10.42 -17.78 -38.52
N GLU A 21 10.47 -18.65 -37.52
CA GLU A 21 9.83 -19.95 -37.53
C GLU A 21 8.74 -19.98 -36.47
N PHE A 22 7.56 -20.42 -36.87
CA PHE A 22 6.38 -20.53 -36.02
C PHE A 22 5.93 -21.98 -35.99
N PHE A 23 5.80 -22.53 -34.79
CA PHE A 23 5.28 -23.86 -34.57
C PHE A 23 3.85 -23.75 -34.05
N GLU A 24 2.89 -24.15 -34.88
CA GLU A 24 1.48 -24.21 -34.50
C GLU A 24 1.24 -25.36 -33.51
N PRO A 25 0.35 -25.18 -32.52
CA PRO A 25 -0.10 -26.27 -31.67
C PRO A 25 -0.89 -27.31 -32.51
N GLU A 26 -0.70 -28.61 -32.23
CA GLU A 26 -1.37 -29.70 -32.97
C GLU A 26 -2.89 -29.74 -32.75
N VAL A 27 -3.41 -29.07 -31.71
CA VAL A 27 -4.83 -28.99 -31.39
C VAL A 27 -5.17 -27.58 -30.91
N GLU A 28 -5.99 -26.83 -31.66
CA GLU A 28 -6.62 -25.59 -31.17
C GLU A 28 -7.73 -25.93 -30.18
N GLN A 29 -7.37 -26.08 -28.90
CA GLN A 29 -8.32 -26.22 -27.78
C GLN A 29 -8.09 -25.11 -26.76
N TRP A 30 -8.28 -23.86 -27.19
CA TRP A 30 -8.36 -22.74 -26.26
C TRP A 30 -9.76 -22.72 -25.64
N GLY A 31 -10.04 -23.68 -24.74
CA GLY A 31 -11.21 -23.65 -23.86
C GLY A 31 -11.04 -22.55 -22.79
N HIS A 32 -11.38 -22.86 -21.53
CA HIS A 32 -11.11 -21.97 -20.40
C HIS A 32 -9.62 -21.89 -19.97
N LYS A 33 -8.68 -22.35 -20.80
CA LYS A 33 -7.25 -22.41 -20.48
C LYS A 33 -6.57 -21.10 -20.87
N THR A 34 -5.69 -20.59 -20.01
CA THR A 34 -4.92 -19.37 -20.25
C THR A 34 -4.12 -19.47 -21.54
N ARG A 35 -4.17 -18.43 -22.37
CA ARG A 35 -3.49 -18.47 -23.68
C ARG A 35 -2.02 -18.05 -23.58
N ILE A 36 -1.09 -18.98 -23.73
CA ILE A 36 0.34 -18.74 -23.52
C ILE A 36 1.12 -19.11 -24.78
N GLY A 37 2.03 -18.23 -25.21
CA GLY A 37 3.02 -18.55 -26.25
C GLY A 37 4.45 -18.46 -25.71
N LYS A 38 5.36 -19.26 -26.28
CA LYS A 38 6.80 -19.21 -25.96
C LYS A 38 7.56 -18.53 -27.10
N CYS A 39 8.60 -17.77 -26.77
CA CYS A 39 9.44 -17.12 -27.77
C CYS A 39 10.93 -17.18 -27.42
N THR A 40 11.78 -17.30 -28.45
CA THR A 40 13.23 -17.37 -28.32
C THR A 40 13.94 -16.85 -29.59
N ILE A 41 15.27 -16.75 -29.54
CA ILE A 41 16.14 -16.32 -30.63
C ILE A 41 17.23 -17.36 -30.84
N VAL A 42 17.38 -17.87 -32.06
CA VAL A 42 18.53 -18.72 -32.45
C VAL A 42 19.05 -18.29 -33.80
N PHE A 43 20.27 -17.73 -33.83
CA PHE A 43 20.93 -17.29 -35.05
C PHE A 43 21.89 -18.34 -35.61
N GLY A 44 22.04 -18.36 -36.94
CA GLY A 44 23.11 -19.09 -37.61
C GLY A 44 23.01 -20.62 -37.59
N GLY A 45 21.92 -21.20 -37.05
CA GLY A 45 21.63 -22.63 -37.14
C GLY A 45 22.62 -23.55 -36.41
N SER A 46 23.19 -23.09 -35.29
CA SER A 46 24.04 -23.93 -34.44
C SER A 46 23.30 -25.20 -34.02
N SER A 47 23.86 -26.37 -34.31
CA SER A 47 23.22 -27.67 -34.05
C SER A 47 22.92 -27.90 -32.56
N ILE A 48 23.70 -27.30 -31.66
CA ILE A 48 23.50 -27.38 -30.21
C ILE A 48 22.22 -26.62 -29.83
N TYR A 49 22.08 -25.37 -30.29
CA TYR A 49 20.90 -24.54 -30.00
C TYR A 49 19.65 -25.01 -30.74
N GLU A 50 19.79 -25.67 -31.90
CA GLU A 50 18.63 -26.36 -32.51
C GLU A 50 18.15 -27.54 -31.66
N ARG A 51 19.05 -28.24 -30.95
CA ARG A 51 18.64 -29.28 -29.99
C ARG A 51 17.93 -28.68 -28.78
N THR A 52 18.39 -27.55 -28.25
CA THR A 52 17.68 -26.88 -27.15
C THR A 52 16.26 -26.48 -27.57
N VAL A 53 16.09 -25.86 -28.74
CA VAL A 53 14.78 -25.52 -29.32
C VAL A 53 13.87 -26.74 -29.43
N LYS A 54 14.39 -27.92 -29.81
CA LYS A 54 13.58 -29.15 -29.87
C LYS A 54 13.03 -29.57 -28.51
N THR A 55 13.78 -29.38 -27.42
CA THR A 55 13.27 -29.67 -26.07
C THR A 55 12.11 -28.74 -25.70
N HIS A 56 12.17 -27.46 -26.09
CA HIS A 56 11.06 -26.53 -25.93
C HIS A 56 9.87 -26.88 -26.81
N ALA A 57 10.09 -27.21 -28.09
CA ALA A 57 9.04 -27.58 -29.02
C ALA A 57 8.29 -28.85 -28.59
N LEU A 58 8.97 -29.82 -27.96
CA LEU A 58 8.33 -31.00 -27.36
C LEU A 58 7.37 -30.58 -26.24
N HIS A 59 7.85 -29.77 -25.29
CA HIS A 59 7.02 -29.23 -24.20
C HIS A 59 5.82 -28.44 -24.74
N ASP A 60 6.06 -27.55 -25.70
CA ASP A 60 5.02 -26.71 -26.30
C ASP A 60 3.95 -27.54 -27.00
N ARG A 61 4.34 -28.61 -27.71
CA ARG A 61 3.40 -29.55 -28.32
C ARG A 61 2.53 -30.27 -27.29
N LEU A 62 3.13 -30.73 -26.18
CA LEU A 62 2.39 -31.46 -25.14
C LEU A 62 1.31 -30.60 -24.46
N HIS A 63 1.57 -29.30 -24.32
CA HIS A 63 0.67 -28.39 -23.61
C HIS A 63 -0.19 -27.50 -24.51
N GLY A 64 0.08 -27.49 -25.82
CA GLY A 64 -0.65 -26.71 -26.83
C GLY A 64 -0.20 -25.24 -26.90
N TYR A 65 1.07 -24.95 -26.64
CA TYR A 65 1.61 -23.59 -26.75
C TYR A 65 2.20 -23.33 -28.15
N PRO A 66 1.92 -22.19 -28.79
CA PRO A 66 2.70 -21.75 -29.93
C PRO A 66 4.14 -21.41 -29.53
N LEU A 67 5.10 -21.78 -30.39
CA LEU A 67 6.52 -21.42 -30.24
C LEU A 67 6.97 -20.51 -31.39
N TYR A 68 7.51 -19.35 -31.03
CA TYR A 68 8.04 -18.33 -31.93
C TYR A 68 9.57 -18.30 -31.86
N VAL A 69 10.26 -18.57 -32.97
CA VAL A 69 11.72 -18.58 -33.03
C VAL A 69 12.21 -17.57 -34.06
N LEU A 70 12.85 -16.50 -33.60
CA LEU A 70 13.52 -15.55 -34.50
C LEU A 70 14.87 -16.12 -34.94
N ARG A 71 15.06 -16.23 -36.25
CA ARG A 71 16.23 -16.85 -36.90
C ARG A 71 17.24 -15.84 -37.45
N GLN A 72 16.86 -14.57 -37.53
CA GLN A 72 17.69 -13.48 -38.06
C GLN A 72 17.73 -12.29 -37.11
N SER A 73 18.91 -11.67 -36.97
CA SER A 73 19.07 -10.48 -36.12
C SER A 73 18.29 -9.31 -36.72
N ILE A 74 17.51 -8.64 -35.88
CA ILE A 74 16.71 -7.46 -36.28
C ILE A 74 17.26 -6.16 -35.71
N MET A 75 18.04 -6.26 -34.63
CA MET A 75 18.83 -5.18 -34.06
C MET A 75 20.25 -5.68 -33.76
N ASP A 76 21.12 -4.77 -33.38
CA ASP A 76 22.49 -5.06 -32.97
C ASP A 76 22.55 -5.76 -31.61
N ASP A 77 23.54 -6.64 -31.45
CA ASP A 77 23.88 -7.28 -30.18
C ASP A 77 22.67 -7.95 -29.49
N VAL A 78 22.46 -7.73 -28.18
CA VAL A 78 21.36 -8.30 -27.40
C VAL A 78 20.02 -7.61 -27.65
N TRP A 79 19.99 -6.47 -28.34
CA TRP A 79 18.77 -5.66 -28.50
C TRP A 79 17.71 -6.31 -29.40
N SER A 80 18.09 -7.34 -30.16
CA SER A 80 17.13 -8.16 -30.92
C SER A 80 16.09 -8.84 -30.02
N LYS A 81 16.46 -9.22 -28.78
CA LYS A 81 15.54 -9.84 -27.80
C LYS A 81 14.37 -8.92 -27.43
N PRO A 82 14.58 -7.75 -26.81
CA PRO A 82 13.47 -6.88 -26.45
C PRO A 82 12.71 -6.36 -27.67
N ALA A 83 13.37 -6.16 -28.82
CA ALA A 83 12.70 -5.75 -30.06
C ALA A 83 11.77 -6.84 -30.62
N TYR A 84 12.19 -8.10 -30.55
CA TYR A 84 11.38 -9.21 -31.02
C TYR A 84 10.16 -9.42 -30.13
N ILE A 85 10.35 -9.41 -28.80
CA ILE A 85 9.25 -9.47 -27.83
C ILE A 85 8.26 -8.32 -28.08
N LEU A 86 8.75 -7.09 -28.26
CA LEU A 86 7.90 -5.95 -28.59
C LEU A 86 7.08 -6.19 -29.86
N SER A 87 7.69 -6.77 -30.89
CA SER A 87 6.99 -7.09 -32.15
C SER A 87 5.88 -8.13 -31.96
N LEU A 88 6.09 -9.13 -31.09
CA LEU A 88 5.08 -10.15 -30.78
C LEU A 88 3.94 -9.56 -29.95
N LEU A 89 4.26 -8.74 -28.94
CA LEU A 89 3.26 -8.02 -28.14
C LEU A 89 2.34 -7.17 -29.03
N LEU A 90 2.91 -6.41 -29.97
CA LEU A 90 2.12 -5.58 -30.90
C LEU A 90 1.26 -6.43 -31.84
N ARG A 91 1.77 -7.56 -32.34
CA ARG A 91 1.01 -8.51 -33.18
C ARG A 91 -0.17 -9.11 -32.42
N GLU A 92 0.04 -9.54 -31.18
CA GLU A 92 -1.02 -10.09 -30.34
C GLU A 92 -2.05 -9.02 -29.95
N LEU A 93 -1.60 -7.79 -29.66
CA LEU A 93 -2.50 -6.65 -29.40
C LEU A 93 -3.35 -6.23 -30.60
N ALA A 94 -2.95 -6.59 -31.83
CA ALA A 94 -3.76 -6.36 -33.02
C ALA A 94 -4.90 -7.38 -33.20
N LYS A 95 -4.86 -8.51 -32.50
CA LYS A 95 -5.91 -9.54 -32.51
C LYS A 95 -7.09 -9.19 -31.60
N PRO A 96 -8.30 -9.73 -31.86
CA PRO A 96 -9.40 -9.74 -30.90
C PRO A 96 -8.98 -10.37 -29.56
N GLN A 97 -9.60 -9.95 -28.45
CA GLN A 97 -9.19 -10.38 -27.11
C GLN A 97 -9.30 -11.91 -26.92
N GLU A 98 -10.32 -12.51 -27.52
CA GLU A 98 -10.64 -13.93 -27.52
C GLU A 98 -9.60 -14.79 -28.27
N GLU A 99 -8.92 -14.23 -29.27
CA GLU A 99 -7.90 -14.91 -30.09
C GLU A 99 -6.46 -14.60 -29.64
N ARG A 100 -6.29 -13.51 -28.87
CA ARG A 100 -5.00 -13.00 -28.42
C ARG A 100 -4.40 -13.88 -27.33
N LEU A 101 -3.08 -14.10 -27.38
CA LEU A 101 -2.32 -14.65 -26.26
C LEU A 101 -2.42 -13.76 -25.02
N GLU A 102 -2.66 -14.34 -23.85
CA GLU A 102 -2.65 -13.60 -22.59
C GLU A 102 -1.24 -13.40 -22.06
N TRP A 103 -0.34 -14.34 -22.32
CA TRP A 103 1.05 -14.32 -21.86
C TRP A 103 2.03 -14.75 -22.95
N LEU A 104 3.22 -14.14 -22.92
CA LEU A 104 4.40 -14.60 -23.62
C LEU A 104 5.44 -15.05 -22.60
N LEU A 105 6.02 -16.23 -22.79
CA LEU A 105 7.21 -16.68 -22.07
C LEU A 105 8.43 -16.46 -22.97
N TRP A 106 9.32 -15.57 -22.57
CA TRP A 106 10.64 -15.49 -23.17
C TRP A 106 11.54 -16.58 -22.60
N VAL A 107 12.31 -17.27 -23.45
CA VAL A 107 13.39 -18.18 -23.05
C VAL A 107 14.66 -17.88 -23.86
N ASP A 108 15.80 -17.74 -23.18
CA ASP A 108 17.11 -17.65 -23.84
C ASP A 108 17.46 -18.97 -24.53
N ALA A 109 18.27 -18.92 -25.60
CA ALA A 109 18.59 -20.11 -26.41
C ALA A 109 19.38 -21.19 -25.64
N ASP A 110 20.09 -20.79 -24.59
CA ASP A 110 20.85 -21.64 -23.69
C ASP A 110 20.02 -22.11 -22.49
N THR A 111 18.74 -22.39 -22.70
CA THR A 111 17.89 -23.14 -21.77
C THR A 111 17.53 -24.51 -22.32
N ILE A 112 17.36 -25.49 -21.44
CA ILE A 112 16.92 -26.85 -21.79
C ILE A 112 15.71 -27.21 -20.94
N MET A 113 14.66 -27.71 -21.59
CA MET A 113 13.52 -28.30 -20.87
C MET A 113 13.93 -29.62 -20.22
N LEU A 114 13.69 -29.75 -18.92
CA LEU A 114 14.03 -30.95 -18.15
C LEU A 114 12.81 -31.76 -17.76
N ASN A 115 11.70 -31.10 -17.50
CA ASN A 115 10.44 -31.75 -17.21
C ASN A 115 9.35 -31.24 -18.17
N PRO A 116 9.04 -31.98 -19.25
CA PRO A 116 8.06 -31.54 -20.24
C PRO A 116 6.60 -31.64 -19.72
N TYR A 117 6.36 -32.21 -18.53
CA TYR A 117 5.01 -32.33 -17.94
C TYR A 117 4.61 -31.14 -17.07
N VAL A 118 5.50 -30.18 -16.82
CA VAL A 118 5.18 -28.98 -16.05
C VAL A 118 4.51 -27.93 -16.95
N PRO A 119 3.22 -27.61 -16.76
CA PRO A 119 2.52 -26.61 -17.55
C PRO A 119 2.93 -25.19 -17.15
N LEU A 120 2.88 -24.23 -18.08
CA LEU A 120 3.30 -22.84 -17.83
C LEU A 120 2.36 -22.10 -16.87
N GLU A 121 1.08 -22.46 -16.85
CA GLU A 121 0.05 -21.83 -16.03
C GLU A 121 0.38 -21.89 -14.54
N ILE A 122 1.13 -22.91 -14.10
CA ILE A 122 1.47 -23.08 -12.69
C ILE A 122 2.30 -21.91 -12.15
N PHE A 123 3.08 -21.24 -12.99
CA PHE A 123 3.92 -20.13 -12.56
C PHE A 123 3.20 -18.77 -12.60
N LEU A 124 2.05 -18.69 -13.28
CA LEU A 124 1.38 -17.42 -13.53
C LEU A 124 0.63 -16.90 -12.29
N PRO A 125 0.42 -15.58 -12.19
CA PRO A 125 -0.36 -15.00 -11.10
C PRO A 125 -1.81 -15.50 -11.11
N PRO A 126 -2.40 -15.83 -9.95
CA PRO A 126 -3.78 -16.28 -9.89
C PRO A 126 -4.74 -15.12 -10.13
N SER A 127 -5.71 -15.33 -11.01
CA SER A 127 -6.82 -14.40 -11.28
C SER A 127 -7.99 -14.68 -10.31
N PRO A 128 -8.73 -13.65 -9.86
CA PRO A 128 -8.58 -12.23 -10.20
C PRO A 128 -7.63 -11.44 -9.29
N GLN A 129 -7.11 -12.06 -8.23
CA GLN A 129 -6.41 -11.34 -7.15
C GLN A 129 -5.11 -10.63 -7.61
N PHE A 130 -4.44 -11.14 -8.64
CA PHE A 130 -3.19 -10.61 -9.16
C PHE A 130 -3.27 -10.26 -10.64
N ASP A 131 -4.44 -9.83 -11.13
CA ASP A 131 -4.59 -9.40 -12.53
C ASP A 131 -3.83 -8.13 -12.88
N ASP A 132 -3.43 -7.36 -11.86
CA ASP A 132 -2.51 -6.24 -11.96
C ASP A 132 -1.05 -6.66 -12.19
N VAL A 133 -0.69 -7.94 -12.02
CA VAL A 133 0.66 -8.43 -12.30
C VAL A 133 0.81 -8.71 -13.80
N HIS A 134 1.83 -8.10 -14.39
CA HIS A 134 2.07 -8.12 -15.83
C HIS A 134 3.43 -8.71 -16.21
N LEU A 135 4.32 -8.91 -15.23
CA LEU A 135 5.64 -9.45 -15.45
C LEU A 135 6.09 -10.23 -14.19
N LEU A 136 6.58 -11.45 -14.38
CA LEU A 136 7.33 -12.15 -13.35
C LEU A 136 8.81 -12.12 -13.72
N VAL A 137 9.65 -11.77 -12.76
CA VAL A 137 11.11 -11.74 -12.97
C VAL A 137 11.80 -12.63 -11.95
N THR A 138 13.08 -12.91 -12.20
CA THR A 138 13.92 -13.65 -11.27
C THR A 138 15.18 -12.85 -11.00
N ASN A 139 15.77 -13.04 -9.82
CA ASN A 139 16.99 -12.38 -9.43
C ASN A 139 18.03 -13.42 -8.97
N ASP A 140 19.28 -13.23 -9.38
CA ASP A 140 20.44 -13.97 -8.93
C ASP A 140 21.40 -13.05 -8.13
N TRP A 141 22.64 -13.50 -7.89
CA TRP A 141 23.64 -12.71 -7.15
C TRP A 141 24.10 -11.42 -7.87
N ASN A 142 23.80 -11.27 -9.17
CA ASN A 142 24.04 -10.07 -9.97
C ASN A 142 22.79 -9.18 -10.12
N GLY A 143 21.68 -9.54 -9.47
CA GLY A 143 20.39 -8.84 -9.58
C GLY A 143 19.46 -9.50 -10.59
N LEU A 144 18.65 -8.71 -11.31
CA LEU A 144 17.70 -9.22 -12.29
C LEU A 144 18.39 -10.15 -13.27
N ASN A 145 17.85 -11.35 -13.47
CA ASN A 145 18.17 -12.23 -14.59
C ASN A 145 16.95 -12.31 -15.52
N ASN A 146 17.11 -11.80 -16.75
CA ASN A 146 16.03 -11.75 -17.73
C ASN A 146 16.07 -12.91 -18.74
N GLY A 147 16.80 -14.00 -18.46
CA GLY A 147 16.94 -15.11 -19.42
C GLY A 147 15.67 -15.93 -19.62
N VAL A 148 14.83 -16.04 -18.59
CA VAL A 148 13.48 -16.60 -18.72
C VAL A 148 12.50 -15.78 -17.89
N PHE A 149 11.42 -15.33 -18.52
CA PHE A 149 10.37 -14.60 -17.80
C PHE A 149 9.03 -14.62 -18.57
N PRO A 150 7.89 -14.76 -17.88
CA PRO A 150 6.58 -14.54 -18.45
C PRO A 150 6.18 -13.05 -18.38
N VAL A 151 5.64 -12.54 -19.49
CA VAL A 151 5.09 -11.19 -19.61
C VAL A 151 3.67 -11.23 -20.18
N ARG A 152 2.75 -10.48 -19.55
CA ARG A 152 1.35 -10.39 -19.98
C ARG A 152 1.26 -9.56 -21.26
N VAL A 153 0.43 -9.98 -22.20
CA VAL A 153 0.18 -9.23 -23.44
C VAL A 153 -0.79 -8.09 -23.14
N ASN A 154 -0.24 -6.91 -22.87
CA ASN A 154 -1.00 -5.69 -22.66
C ASN A 154 -0.20 -4.44 -23.07
N GLN A 155 -0.85 -3.28 -23.01
CA GLN A 155 -0.21 -2.00 -23.30
C GLN A 155 0.96 -1.70 -22.36
N TRP A 156 0.87 -2.08 -21.08
CA TRP A 156 1.95 -1.90 -20.11
C TRP A 156 3.25 -2.56 -20.57
N ALA A 157 3.18 -3.79 -21.09
CA ALA A 157 4.34 -4.51 -21.61
C ALA A 157 4.92 -3.82 -22.84
N VAL A 158 4.08 -3.34 -23.77
CA VAL A 158 4.54 -2.56 -24.94
C VAL A 158 5.31 -1.32 -24.50
N GLU A 159 4.82 -0.60 -23.50
CA GLU A 159 5.48 0.59 -22.97
C GLU A 159 6.82 0.25 -22.30
N LEU A 160 6.89 -0.84 -21.53
CA LEU A 160 8.13 -1.32 -20.93
C LEU A 160 9.16 -1.69 -21.99
N PHE A 161 8.81 -2.54 -22.95
CA PHE A 161 9.76 -3.00 -23.97
C PHE A 161 10.20 -1.88 -24.93
N SER A 162 9.32 -0.91 -25.21
CA SER A 162 9.69 0.31 -25.92
C SER A 162 10.70 1.14 -25.12
N ALA A 163 10.51 1.27 -23.80
CA ALA A 163 11.44 1.96 -22.91
C ALA A 163 12.78 1.23 -22.79
N ILE A 164 12.79 -0.11 -22.73
CA ILE A 164 14.01 -0.92 -22.69
C ILE A 164 14.87 -0.65 -23.94
N ILE A 165 14.29 -0.77 -25.13
CA ILE A 165 15.04 -0.58 -26.39
C ILE A 165 15.57 0.86 -26.52
N SER A 166 14.75 1.84 -26.13
CA SER A 166 15.12 3.26 -26.25
C SER A 166 16.08 3.74 -25.16
N SER A 167 16.21 3.01 -24.04
CA SER A 167 17.03 3.40 -22.88
C SER A 167 18.47 3.76 -23.26
N ARG A 168 19.08 2.98 -24.17
CA ARG A 168 20.46 3.19 -24.64
C ARG A 168 20.70 4.53 -25.34
N TYR A 169 19.65 5.21 -25.80
CA TYR A 169 19.74 6.51 -26.45
C TYR A 169 19.39 7.68 -25.52
N TYR A 170 18.42 7.48 -24.62
CA TYR A 170 17.92 8.55 -23.73
C TYR A 170 18.57 8.55 -22.35
N LYS A 171 19.26 7.48 -21.96
CA LYS A 171 20.03 7.37 -20.73
C LYS A 171 21.46 6.87 -21.05
N PRO A 172 22.24 7.60 -21.88
CA PRO A 172 23.55 7.13 -22.36
C PRO A 172 24.59 6.99 -21.24
N ASP A 173 24.44 7.73 -20.15
CA ASP A 173 25.34 7.68 -18.99
C ASP A 173 25.00 6.56 -18.00
N GLN A 174 23.90 5.83 -18.23
CA GLN A 174 23.49 4.74 -17.36
C GLN A 174 24.42 3.54 -17.54
N ASP A 175 24.90 2.98 -16.43
CA ASP A 175 25.71 1.75 -16.49
C ASP A 175 24.83 0.57 -16.91
N LEU A 176 25.12 0.06 -18.10
CA LEU A 176 24.47 -1.09 -18.71
C LEU A 176 25.41 -2.30 -18.71
N THR A 177 25.97 -2.65 -17.56
CA THR A 177 26.89 -3.80 -17.38
C THR A 177 26.39 -5.08 -18.05
N PHE A 178 25.08 -5.36 -17.94
CA PHE A 178 24.39 -6.48 -18.55
C PHE A 178 23.42 -6.04 -19.66
N ARG A 179 23.65 -4.89 -20.28
CA ARG A 179 22.94 -4.39 -21.47
C ARG A 179 21.41 -4.34 -21.29
N ASP A 180 20.63 -5.12 -22.04
CA ASP A 180 19.16 -5.11 -21.98
C ASP A 180 18.64 -5.50 -20.58
N GLN A 181 19.34 -6.41 -19.89
CA GLN A 181 19.03 -6.79 -18.51
C GLN A 181 19.21 -5.62 -17.54
N SER A 182 20.30 -4.86 -17.66
CA SER A 182 20.53 -3.66 -16.84
C SER A 182 19.49 -2.56 -17.12
N ALA A 183 19.10 -2.39 -18.38
CA ALA A 183 18.06 -1.46 -18.79
C ALA A 183 16.71 -1.83 -18.17
N MET A 184 16.31 -3.10 -18.29
CA MET A 184 15.09 -3.64 -17.70
C MET A 184 15.10 -3.48 -16.17
N ASN A 185 16.17 -3.91 -15.49
CA ASN A 185 16.30 -3.79 -14.03
C ASN A 185 16.10 -2.35 -13.54
N THR A 186 16.64 -1.38 -14.27
CA THR A 186 16.51 0.03 -13.88
C THR A 186 15.09 0.54 -14.09
N LEU A 187 14.46 0.21 -15.23
CA LEU A 187 13.08 0.62 -15.51
C LEU A 187 12.08 -0.01 -14.53
N LEU A 188 12.31 -1.25 -14.10
CA LEU A 188 11.45 -1.92 -13.12
C LEU A 188 11.48 -1.29 -11.72
N LYS A 189 12.43 -0.38 -11.45
CA LYS A 189 12.46 0.44 -10.23
C LYS A 189 11.63 1.72 -10.36
N ASP A 190 11.27 2.13 -11.57
CA ASP A 190 10.44 3.31 -11.78
C ASP A 190 9.00 3.00 -11.35
N LYS A 191 8.34 3.96 -10.67
CA LYS A 191 6.97 3.81 -10.14
C LYS A 191 5.97 3.31 -11.19
N LYS A 192 6.18 3.66 -12.45
CA LYS A 192 5.37 3.25 -13.60
C LYS A 192 5.35 1.73 -13.82
N PHE A 193 6.46 1.03 -13.57
CA PHE A 193 6.61 -0.39 -13.88
C PHE A 193 6.67 -1.26 -12.61
N ALA A 194 7.19 -0.72 -11.51
CA ALA A 194 7.40 -1.47 -10.26
C ALA A 194 6.13 -2.13 -9.71
N ALA A 195 4.98 -1.44 -9.78
CA ALA A 195 3.73 -1.92 -9.20
C ALA A 195 3.16 -3.20 -9.86
N HIS A 196 3.59 -3.48 -11.10
CA HIS A 196 3.03 -4.55 -11.94
C HIS A 196 3.98 -5.74 -12.12
N THR A 197 5.05 -5.78 -11.32
CA THR A 197 6.11 -6.80 -11.41
C THR A 197 6.21 -7.59 -10.11
N VAL A 198 6.46 -8.89 -10.20
CA VAL A 198 6.71 -9.76 -9.05
C VAL A 198 8.00 -10.55 -9.23
N ASP A 199 8.83 -10.55 -8.19
CA ASP A 199 10.03 -11.40 -8.10
C ASP A 199 9.60 -12.83 -7.74
N ALA A 200 9.78 -13.76 -8.67
CA ALA A 200 9.55 -15.18 -8.48
C ALA A 200 10.85 -15.92 -8.08
N PRO A 201 10.76 -17.06 -7.39
CA PRO A 201 11.92 -17.91 -7.13
C PRO A 201 12.63 -18.30 -8.44
N GLN A 202 13.92 -18.00 -8.54
CA GLN A 202 14.70 -18.25 -9.76
C GLN A 202 14.59 -19.70 -10.26
N ARG A 203 14.60 -20.67 -9.33
CA ARG A 203 14.51 -22.10 -9.64
C ARG A 203 13.23 -22.49 -10.40
N TRP A 204 12.16 -21.71 -10.31
CA TRP A 204 10.90 -22.09 -10.93
C TRP A 204 11.00 -22.19 -12.44
N PHE A 205 11.59 -21.19 -13.07
CA PHE A 205 11.67 -21.14 -14.52
C PHE A 205 12.97 -20.56 -15.06
N ASN A 206 13.94 -20.25 -14.21
CA ASN A 206 15.22 -19.69 -14.61
C ASN A 206 16.39 -20.32 -13.82
N ALA A 207 16.24 -21.61 -13.50
CA ALA A 207 17.15 -22.34 -12.60
C ALA A 207 18.53 -22.51 -13.21
N TYR A 208 19.57 -22.40 -12.39
CA TYR A 208 20.93 -22.75 -12.82
C TYR A 208 21.19 -24.25 -12.69
N GLN A 209 22.19 -24.72 -13.44
CA GLN A 209 22.61 -26.11 -13.38
C GLN A 209 23.01 -26.53 -11.96
N GLY A 210 22.64 -27.76 -11.60
CA GLY A 210 22.91 -28.38 -10.32
C GLY A 210 23.00 -29.89 -10.50
N GLU A 211 24.12 -30.50 -10.08
CA GLU A 211 24.36 -31.93 -10.31
C GLU A 211 24.16 -32.78 -9.05
N HIS A 212 24.48 -32.23 -7.87
CA HIS A 212 24.57 -32.99 -6.63
C HIS A 212 23.49 -32.55 -5.64
N ASN A 213 22.40 -33.34 -5.57
CA ASN A 213 21.17 -33.04 -4.81
C ASN A 213 21.42 -32.56 -3.36
N GLU A 214 22.41 -33.12 -2.66
CA GLU A 214 22.71 -32.81 -1.25
C GLU A 214 23.31 -31.42 -1.04
N THR A 215 23.80 -30.77 -2.11
CA THR A 215 24.54 -29.49 -2.05
C THR A 215 23.91 -28.38 -2.90
N LEU A 216 22.69 -28.62 -3.42
CA LEU A 216 22.04 -27.68 -4.32
C LEU A 216 21.61 -26.40 -3.61
N ALA A 217 22.09 -25.28 -4.13
CA ALA A 217 21.62 -23.96 -3.73
C ALA A 217 20.14 -23.75 -4.15
N PRO A 218 19.43 -22.81 -3.51
CA PRO A 218 18.00 -22.56 -3.78
C PRO A 218 17.65 -22.21 -5.24
N TYR A 219 18.60 -21.67 -6.00
CA TYR A 219 18.44 -21.27 -7.41
C TYR A 219 18.82 -22.38 -8.41
N GLN A 220 19.32 -23.51 -7.93
CA GLN A 220 19.74 -24.61 -8.79
C GLN A 220 18.61 -25.60 -9.04
N VAL A 221 18.61 -26.16 -10.24
CA VAL A 221 17.66 -27.17 -10.69
C VAL A 221 17.69 -28.43 -9.83
N ARG A 222 16.52 -28.98 -9.59
CA ARG A 222 16.27 -30.26 -8.92
C ARG A 222 15.55 -31.22 -9.86
N ARG A 223 15.55 -32.49 -9.52
CA ARG A 223 14.70 -33.50 -10.18
C ARG A 223 13.24 -33.08 -10.17
N GLY A 224 12.59 -33.14 -11.34
CA GLY A 224 11.22 -32.68 -11.54
C GLY A 224 11.07 -31.21 -11.90
N ASP A 225 12.15 -30.42 -11.89
CA ASP A 225 12.08 -29.01 -12.24
C ASP A 225 11.89 -28.77 -13.74
N PHE A 226 11.29 -27.63 -14.05
CA PHE A 226 10.83 -27.26 -15.38
C PHE A 226 11.96 -27.17 -16.42
N LEU A 227 12.99 -26.37 -16.14
CA LEU A 227 14.10 -26.15 -17.06
C LEU A 227 15.41 -25.83 -16.35
N VAL A 228 16.51 -25.87 -17.09
CA VAL A 228 17.83 -25.39 -16.68
C VAL A 228 18.35 -24.32 -17.64
N HIS A 229 19.01 -23.30 -17.10
CA HIS A 229 19.60 -22.17 -17.82
C HIS A 229 21.12 -22.13 -17.62
N PHE A 230 21.87 -21.92 -18.71
CA PHE A 230 23.33 -21.89 -18.75
C PHE A 230 23.93 -20.48 -18.84
N ALA A 231 23.27 -19.47 -18.26
CA ALA A 231 23.79 -18.11 -18.16
C ALA A 231 25.15 -18.06 -17.44
N GLY A 232 26.11 -17.35 -18.06
CA GLY A 232 27.43 -17.11 -17.46
C GLY A 232 28.31 -18.36 -17.29
N VAL A 233 27.92 -19.51 -17.87
CA VAL A 233 28.65 -20.77 -17.73
C VAL A 233 29.90 -20.80 -18.63
N ILE A 234 31.06 -21.12 -18.04
CA ILE A 234 32.30 -21.40 -18.77
C ILE A 234 32.13 -22.72 -19.53
N ASN A 235 32.65 -22.80 -20.77
CA ASN A 235 32.45 -23.95 -21.68
C ASN A 235 30.96 -24.30 -21.87
N ARG A 236 30.13 -23.26 -22.03
CA ARG A 236 28.67 -23.36 -22.11
C ARG A 236 28.19 -24.47 -23.05
N ASP A 237 28.76 -24.57 -24.25
CA ASP A 237 28.34 -25.54 -25.27
C ASP A 237 28.54 -26.99 -24.79
N GLU A 238 29.68 -27.30 -24.15
CA GLU A 238 29.95 -28.63 -23.58
C GLU A 238 28.95 -28.97 -22.46
N ARG A 239 28.62 -27.96 -21.64
CA ARG A 239 27.66 -28.11 -20.54
C ARG A 239 26.24 -28.28 -21.05
N ILE A 240 25.83 -27.53 -22.06
CA ILE A 240 24.55 -27.71 -22.75
C ILE A 240 24.47 -29.12 -23.32
N LEU A 241 25.50 -29.60 -24.03
CA LEU A 241 25.52 -30.96 -24.58
C LEU A 241 25.34 -32.04 -23.51
N PHE A 242 26.05 -31.93 -22.39
CA PHE A 242 25.94 -32.86 -21.27
C PHE A 242 24.52 -32.94 -20.69
N TRP A 243 23.80 -31.81 -20.64
CA TRP A 243 22.42 -31.76 -20.14
C TRP A 243 21.39 -32.13 -21.22
N LEU A 244 21.64 -31.82 -22.49
CA LEU A 244 20.82 -32.29 -23.60
C LEU A 244 20.82 -33.82 -23.66
N ASP A 245 22.00 -34.44 -23.56
CA ASP A 245 22.12 -35.90 -23.56
C ASP A 245 21.37 -36.55 -22.39
N ARG A 246 21.16 -35.83 -21.27
CA ARG A 246 20.31 -36.27 -20.15
C ARG A 246 18.83 -36.05 -20.42
N ALA A 247 18.45 -34.86 -20.89
CA ALA A 247 17.06 -34.52 -21.18
C ALA A 247 16.48 -35.47 -22.25
N GLU A 248 17.28 -35.80 -23.28
CA GLU A 248 16.89 -36.71 -24.36
C GLU A 248 16.80 -38.19 -23.93
N GLN A 249 17.23 -38.55 -22.71
CA GLN A 249 17.00 -39.88 -22.13
C GLN A 249 15.61 -40.04 -21.52
N HIS A 250 14.85 -38.94 -21.32
CA HIS A 250 13.49 -38.97 -20.75
C HIS A 250 13.43 -39.76 -19.43
N LEU A 251 14.37 -39.47 -18.52
CA LEU A 251 14.49 -40.21 -17.26
C LEU A 251 13.27 -39.91 -16.35
N PRO A 252 12.59 -40.94 -15.79
CA PRO A 252 11.36 -40.76 -15.00
C PRO A 252 11.50 -39.90 -13.74
N ASP A 253 12.71 -39.81 -13.18
CA ASP A 253 12.99 -38.98 -12.01
C ASP A 253 13.17 -37.49 -12.36
N TRP A 254 13.38 -37.17 -13.65
CA TRP A 254 13.38 -35.79 -14.16
C TRP A 254 12.01 -35.41 -14.74
N GLU A 255 11.35 -36.31 -15.44
CA GLU A 255 10.05 -36.08 -16.09
C GLU A 255 8.89 -36.55 -15.22
N MET A 256 8.64 -35.83 -14.13
CA MET A 256 7.54 -36.13 -13.20
C MET A 256 6.29 -35.32 -13.52
N GLU A 257 5.11 -35.94 -13.49
CA GLU A 257 3.85 -35.19 -13.59
C GLU A 257 3.78 -34.08 -12.53
N VAL A 258 3.26 -32.90 -12.90
CA VAL A 258 3.38 -31.68 -12.10
C VAL A 258 2.87 -31.83 -10.67
N GLN A 259 1.81 -32.61 -10.43
CA GLN A 259 1.25 -32.84 -9.10
C GLN A 259 2.19 -33.62 -8.15
N HIS A 260 3.19 -34.32 -8.69
CA HIS A 260 4.22 -35.03 -7.93
C HIS A 260 5.50 -34.20 -7.75
N THR A 261 5.55 -32.98 -8.29
CA THR A 261 6.67 -32.05 -8.10
C THR A 261 6.44 -31.18 -6.85
N SER A 262 7.44 -30.36 -6.50
CA SER A 262 7.31 -29.35 -5.44
C SER A 262 6.45 -28.14 -5.81
N TYR A 263 6.25 -27.89 -7.12
CA TYR A 263 5.63 -26.65 -7.61
C TYR A 263 4.22 -26.38 -7.08
N PRO A 264 3.28 -27.35 -7.02
CA PRO A 264 1.90 -27.05 -6.60
C PRO A 264 1.81 -26.46 -5.18
N VAL A 265 2.66 -26.94 -4.27
CA VAL A 265 2.71 -26.44 -2.89
C VAL A 265 3.45 -25.11 -2.85
N GLU A 266 4.66 -25.05 -3.42
CA GLU A 266 5.48 -23.84 -3.39
C GLU A 266 4.79 -22.63 -4.02
N VAL A 267 4.15 -22.81 -5.17
CA VAL A 267 3.43 -21.75 -5.88
C VAL A 267 2.24 -21.26 -5.06
N LYS A 268 1.47 -22.19 -4.50
CA LYS A 268 0.31 -21.86 -3.67
C LYS A 268 0.73 -21.06 -2.45
N ASP A 269 1.76 -21.51 -1.74
CA ASP A 269 2.26 -20.85 -0.54
C ASP A 269 2.84 -19.47 -0.86
N PHE A 270 3.58 -19.33 -1.96
CA PHE A 270 4.09 -18.06 -2.45
C PHE A 270 2.98 -17.04 -2.72
N TRP A 271 1.94 -17.41 -3.46
CA TRP A 271 0.84 -16.48 -3.76
C TRP A 271 -0.01 -16.15 -2.54
N ASN A 272 -0.20 -17.10 -1.61
CA ASN A 272 -0.85 -16.84 -0.31
C ASN A 272 -0.04 -15.86 0.54
N GLN A 273 1.29 -15.99 0.56
CA GLN A 273 2.16 -15.04 1.22
C GLN A 273 2.04 -13.65 0.58
N LYS A 274 2.10 -13.56 -0.76
CA LYS A 274 1.92 -12.28 -1.48
C LYS A 274 0.56 -11.64 -1.22
N ALA A 275 -0.50 -12.43 -1.12
CA ALA A 275 -1.83 -11.95 -0.77
C ALA A 275 -1.86 -11.36 0.65
N SER A 276 -1.20 -12.04 1.59
CA SER A 276 -1.11 -11.61 2.98
C SER A 276 -0.28 -10.32 3.13
N GLU A 277 0.83 -10.20 2.41
CA GLU A 277 1.65 -8.99 2.32
C GLU A 277 0.84 -7.80 1.76
N ARG A 278 0.07 -8.02 0.67
CA ARG A 278 -0.81 -6.99 0.10
C ARG A 278 -1.89 -6.54 1.08
N ALA A 279 -2.54 -7.50 1.75
CA ALA A 279 -3.59 -7.21 2.73
C ALA A 279 -3.04 -6.42 3.94
N ALA A 280 -1.86 -6.79 4.45
CA ALA A 280 -1.20 -6.07 5.53
C ALA A 280 -0.89 -4.61 5.13
N LYS A 281 -0.30 -4.39 3.94
CA LYS A 281 -0.01 -3.05 3.43
C LYS A 281 -1.28 -2.21 3.24
N GLN A 282 -2.36 -2.80 2.74
CA GLN A 282 -3.65 -2.12 2.63
C GLN A 282 -4.21 -1.73 4.00
N ALA A 283 -4.08 -2.61 5.01
CA ALA A 283 -4.50 -2.31 6.38
C ALA A 283 -3.70 -1.16 6.99
N GLU A 284 -2.37 -1.11 6.78
CA GLU A 284 -1.51 0.00 7.21
C GLU A 284 -1.92 1.33 6.57
N VAL A 285 -2.19 1.34 5.27
CA VAL A 285 -2.67 2.53 4.56
C VAL A 285 -4.05 2.97 5.08
N ALA A 286 -4.97 2.03 5.33
CA ALA A 286 -6.29 2.33 5.88
C ALA A 286 -6.18 2.93 7.30
N GLU A 287 -5.30 2.39 8.14
CA GLU A 287 -5.03 2.90 9.48
C GLU A 287 -4.44 4.32 9.45
N ALA A 288 -3.44 4.56 8.60
CA ALA A 288 -2.84 5.87 8.44
C ALA A 288 -3.85 6.90 7.91
N ARG A 289 -4.74 6.51 6.99
CA ARG A 289 -5.87 7.36 6.55
C ARG A 289 -6.83 7.70 7.68
N ARG A 290 -7.17 6.72 8.53
CA ARG A 290 -8.03 6.94 9.69
C ARG A 290 -7.39 7.98 10.63
N LYS A 291 -6.12 7.78 11.00
CA LYS A 291 -5.36 8.73 11.83
C LYS A 291 -5.31 10.13 11.23
N ALA A 292 -5.05 10.24 9.92
CA ALA A 292 -5.03 11.52 9.23
C ALA A 292 -6.38 12.24 9.30
N ASN A 293 -7.48 11.54 9.04
CA ASN A 293 -8.83 12.10 9.12
C ASN A 293 -9.20 12.53 10.54
N GLU A 294 -8.90 11.70 11.55
CA GLU A 294 -9.11 12.05 12.96
C GLU A 294 -8.31 13.30 13.35
N LEU A 295 -7.05 13.38 12.94
CA LEU A 295 -6.19 14.53 13.19
C LEU A 295 -6.73 15.80 12.53
N LEU A 296 -7.22 15.72 11.30
CA LEU A 296 -7.82 16.85 10.59
C LEU A 296 -9.08 17.35 11.32
N ILE A 297 -10.00 16.45 11.66
CA ILE A 297 -11.24 16.79 12.37
C ILE A 297 -10.93 17.47 13.71
N GLN A 298 -10.02 16.89 14.50
CA GLN A 298 -9.62 17.45 15.79
C GLN A 298 -8.93 18.81 15.64
N THR A 299 -8.08 18.96 14.62
CA THR A 299 -7.40 20.21 14.32
C THR A 299 -8.38 21.31 13.95
N GLU A 300 -9.32 21.02 13.05
CA GLU A 300 -10.32 22.00 12.59
C GLU A 300 -11.25 22.44 13.71
N ALA A 301 -11.72 21.50 14.54
CA ALA A 301 -12.52 21.83 15.72
C ALA A 301 -11.76 22.77 16.68
N ARG A 302 -10.49 22.46 16.99
CA ARG A 302 -9.65 23.30 17.86
C ARG A 302 -9.30 24.65 17.23
N MET A 303 -9.00 24.68 15.94
CA MET A 303 -8.73 25.93 15.22
C MET A 303 -9.96 26.83 15.21
N SER A 304 -11.16 26.27 14.97
CA SER A 304 -12.40 27.05 15.03
C SER A 304 -12.61 27.74 16.37
N GLU A 305 -12.15 27.13 17.47
CA GLU A 305 -12.35 27.64 18.82
C GLU A 305 -11.20 28.55 19.32
N TYR A 306 -9.96 28.26 18.96
CA TYR A 306 -8.78 28.88 19.57
C TYR A 306 -7.92 29.71 18.62
N GLN A 307 -8.23 29.77 17.32
CA GLN A 307 -7.40 30.48 16.34
C GLN A 307 -7.14 31.95 16.68
N GLU A 308 -8.10 32.65 17.29
CA GLU A 308 -7.95 34.08 17.66
C GLU A 308 -6.89 34.30 18.74
N ARG A 309 -6.51 33.24 19.47
CA ARG A 309 -5.49 33.27 20.53
C ARG A 309 -4.09 32.92 20.00
N LEU A 310 -3.98 32.49 18.74
CA LEU A 310 -2.72 32.14 18.09
C LEU A 310 -2.10 33.36 17.41
N VAL A 311 -0.78 33.30 17.20
CA VAL A 311 -0.09 34.26 16.33
C VAL A 311 -0.47 33.98 14.88
N GLN A 312 -0.66 35.03 14.08
CA GLN A 312 -1.11 34.91 12.68
C GLN A 312 -0.22 33.98 11.84
N SER A 313 1.10 33.97 12.09
CA SER A 313 2.04 33.07 11.42
C SER A 313 1.72 31.59 11.68
N ASP A 314 1.35 31.25 12.91
CA ASP A 314 1.04 29.87 13.31
C ASP A 314 -0.29 29.43 12.70
N VAL A 315 -1.30 30.33 12.68
CA VAL A 315 -2.60 30.08 12.03
C VAL A 315 -2.40 29.76 10.55
N THR A 316 -1.67 30.61 9.82
CA THR A 316 -1.38 30.39 8.40
C THR A 316 -0.60 29.09 8.17
N PHE A 317 0.36 28.79 9.03
CA PHE A 317 1.16 27.56 8.91
C PHE A 317 0.32 26.29 9.14
N ILE A 318 -0.52 26.25 10.19
CA ILE A 318 -1.41 25.12 10.47
C ILE A 318 -2.40 24.92 9.32
N HIS A 319 -3.04 25.99 8.82
CA HIS A 319 -3.94 25.88 7.66
C HIS A 319 -3.24 25.35 6.42
N SER A 320 -2.00 25.78 6.16
CA SER A 320 -1.20 25.24 5.05
C SER A 320 -0.96 23.74 5.20
N ARG A 321 -0.59 23.26 6.39
CA ARG A 321 -0.38 21.83 6.66
C ARG A 321 -1.66 21.01 6.54
N VAL A 322 -2.78 21.51 7.08
CA VAL A 322 -4.12 20.92 6.92
C VAL A 322 -4.47 20.76 5.44
N ALA A 323 -4.25 21.80 4.63
CA ALA A 323 -4.52 21.75 3.20
C ALA A 323 -3.63 20.74 2.47
N THR A 324 -2.34 20.68 2.80
CA THR A 324 -1.41 19.68 2.23
C THR A 324 -1.84 18.25 2.57
N LEU A 325 -2.19 17.97 3.83
CA LEU A 325 -2.63 16.62 4.23
C LEU A 325 -3.94 16.23 3.54
N ARG A 326 -4.91 17.16 3.42
CA ARG A 326 -6.15 16.93 2.65
C ARG A 326 -5.85 16.58 1.19
N GLN A 327 -4.97 17.33 0.53
CA GLN A 327 -4.54 17.02 -0.85
C GLN A 327 -3.89 15.65 -0.98
N VAL A 328 -3.12 15.21 0.02
CA VAL A 328 -2.56 13.85 0.03
C VAL A 328 -3.69 12.82 0.13
N LEU A 329 -4.65 12.99 1.04
CA LEU A 329 -5.76 12.04 1.20
C LEU A 329 -6.66 11.94 -0.03
N GLU A 330 -6.85 13.04 -0.76
CA GLU A 330 -7.64 13.12 -1.99
C GLU A 330 -7.05 12.32 -3.17
N ARG A 331 -5.75 11.98 -3.14
CA ARG A 331 -5.10 11.20 -4.22
C ARG A 331 -5.52 9.71 -4.28
N GLY A 332 -6.43 9.25 -3.42
CA GLY A 332 -6.96 7.89 -3.46
C GLY A 332 -5.87 6.81 -3.33
N ASP A 333 -6.06 5.63 -3.91
CA ASP A 333 -5.15 4.47 -3.74
C ASP A 333 -3.71 4.68 -4.24
N SER A 334 -3.43 5.80 -4.92
CA SER A 334 -2.08 6.17 -5.38
C SER A 334 -1.18 6.76 -4.29
N VAL A 335 -1.70 6.94 -3.07
CA VAL A 335 -0.94 7.53 -1.96
C VAL A 335 0.06 6.55 -1.38
N GLU A 336 1.34 6.91 -1.45
CA GLU A 336 2.40 6.21 -0.74
C GLU A 336 2.26 6.43 0.77
N LEU A 337 2.22 5.33 1.53
CA LEU A 337 2.14 5.33 3.00
C LEU A 337 3.14 6.31 3.63
N ALA A 338 4.40 6.28 3.17
CA ALA A 338 5.46 7.16 3.65
C ALA A 338 5.15 8.66 3.46
N SER A 339 4.51 9.04 2.35
CA SER A 339 4.11 10.43 2.11
C SER A 339 3.01 10.86 3.07
N MET A 340 2.06 9.97 3.36
CA MET A 340 0.96 10.25 4.29
C MET A 340 1.47 10.34 5.73
N GLU A 341 2.29 9.39 6.18
CA GLU A 341 2.90 9.41 7.51
C GLU A 341 3.78 10.65 7.73
N SER A 342 4.53 11.06 6.70
CA SER A 342 5.33 12.28 6.76
C SER A 342 4.46 13.53 6.97
N GLU A 343 3.36 13.68 6.21
CA GLU A 343 2.47 14.84 6.35
C GLU A 343 1.67 14.81 7.66
N ILE A 344 1.28 13.63 8.16
CA ILE A 344 0.70 13.49 9.51
C ILE A 344 1.68 14.02 10.55
N GLY A 345 2.93 13.56 10.53
CA GLY A 345 3.96 13.99 11.49
C GLY A 345 4.24 15.50 11.41
N LEU A 346 4.29 16.07 10.21
CA LEU A 346 4.47 17.52 10.02
C LEU A 346 3.29 18.33 10.57
N LEU A 347 2.05 17.86 10.35
CA LEU A 347 0.89 18.50 10.95
C LEU A 347 0.96 18.41 12.47
N GLU A 348 1.20 17.23 13.05
CA GLU A 348 1.30 17.05 14.51
C GLU A 348 2.31 17.98 15.19
N GLN A 349 3.48 18.18 14.55
CA GLN A 349 4.51 19.11 15.00
C GLN A 349 4.01 20.56 14.95
N SER A 350 3.33 20.95 13.87
CA SER A 350 2.78 22.30 13.71
C SER A 350 1.68 22.65 14.73
N LEU A 351 1.00 21.64 15.30
CA LEU A 351 -0.07 21.84 16.28
C LEU A 351 0.43 22.17 17.69
N LYS A 352 1.75 22.24 17.93
CA LYS A 352 2.29 22.52 19.27
C LYS A 352 1.76 23.83 19.87
N PRO A 353 1.79 25.00 19.19
CA PRO A 353 1.26 26.24 19.76
C PRO A 353 -0.24 26.15 20.10
N LEU A 354 -1.02 25.48 19.25
CA LEU A 354 -2.44 25.26 19.47
C LEU A 354 -2.68 24.37 20.71
N LYS A 355 -1.90 23.30 20.88
CA LYS A 355 -1.96 22.42 22.06
C LYS A 355 -1.67 23.20 23.34
N ASP A 356 -0.64 24.05 23.34
CA ASP A 356 -0.26 24.86 24.50
C ASP A 356 -1.38 25.85 24.91
N ILE A 357 -2.07 26.46 23.92
CA ILE A 357 -3.22 27.34 24.16
C ILE A 357 -4.42 26.57 24.72
N VAL A 358 -4.73 25.40 24.15
CA VAL A 358 -5.84 24.56 24.63
C VAL A 358 -5.58 24.12 26.07
N GLU A 359 -4.36 23.70 26.39
CA GLU A 359 -3.99 23.31 27.75
C GLU A 359 -4.12 24.48 28.73
N THR A 360 -3.66 25.67 28.33
CA THR A 360 -3.79 26.89 29.13
C THR A 360 -5.26 27.27 29.35
N ALA A 361 -6.09 27.19 28.32
CA ALA A 361 -7.53 27.45 28.41
C ALA A 361 -8.23 26.47 29.35
N ASN A 362 -7.90 25.18 29.26
CA ASN A 362 -8.46 24.15 30.13
C ASN A 362 -8.04 24.36 31.60
N LYS A 363 -6.79 24.76 31.86
CA LYS A 363 -6.33 25.11 33.22
C LYS A 363 -7.09 26.29 33.80
N LEU A 364 -7.32 27.33 33.00
CA LEU A 364 -8.10 28.50 33.43
C LEU A 364 -9.54 28.13 33.74
N LEU A 365 -10.18 27.33 32.89
CA LEU A 365 -11.55 26.89 33.09
C LEU A 365 -11.69 25.99 34.34
N MET A 366 -10.72 25.09 34.55
CA MET A 366 -10.69 24.29 35.77
C MET A 366 -10.51 25.14 37.02
N LYS A 367 -9.68 26.19 36.96
CA LYS A 367 -9.56 27.14 38.07
C LYS A 367 -10.89 27.85 38.34
N GLU A 368 -11.56 28.32 37.30
CA GLU A 368 -12.87 28.97 37.42
C GLU A 368 -13.93 28.04 38.04
N ALA A 369 -13.93 26.76 37.69
CA ALA A 369 -14.80 25.77 38.32
C ALA A 369 -14.53 25.62 39.83
N HIS A 370 -13.26 25.55 40.23
CA HIS A 370 -12.90 25.47 41.65
C HIS A 370 -13.28 26.74 42.41
N ASP A 371 -13.03 27.92 41.82
CA ASP A 371 -13.39 29.21 42.41
C ASP A 371 -14.92 29.31 42.58
N ALA A 372 -15.71 28.87 41.59
CA ALA A 372 -17.17 28.86 41.67
C ALA A 372 -17.70 27.94 42.78
N ILE A 373 -17.12 26.74 42.96
CA ILE A 373 -17.47 25.82 44.05
C ILE A 373 -17.12 26.43 45.41
N PHE A 374 -15.90 26.96 45.55
CA PHE A 374 -15.42 27.53 46.81
C PHE A 374 -16.32 28.69 47.26
N GLU A 375 -16.62 29.59 46.33
CA GLU A 375 -17.45 30.73 46.59
C GLU A 375 -18.93 30.36 46.85
N ALA A 376 -19.45 29.32 46.19
CA ALA A 376 -20.78 28.78 46.51
C ALA A 376 -20.85 28.22 47.94
N GLN A 377 -19.82 27.51 48.38
CA GLN A 377 -19.73 26.99 49.74
C GLN A 377 -19.70 28.12 50.78
N LYS A 378 -18.93 29.17 50.50
CA LYS A 378 -18.83 30.36 51.35
C LYS A 378 -20.16 31.10 51.50
N ASP A 379 -20.96 31.20 50.44
CA ASP A 379 -22.26 31.88 50.49
C ASP A 379 -23.32 31.09 51.28
N VAL A 380 -23.18 29.77 51.36
CA VAL A 380 -24.07 28.88 52.14
C VAL A 380 -23.67 28.83 53.62
N ASP A 381 -22.37 28.95 53.92
CA ASP A 381 -21.86 28.83 55.29
C ASP A 381 -22.45 29.89 56.23
N GLY A 382 -23.10 29.44 57.31
CA GLY A 382 -23.79 30.29 58.27
C GLY A 382 -25.16 30.84 57.85
N GLN A 383 -25.72 30.42 56.72
CA GLN A 383 -27.08 30.81 56.29
C GLN A 383 -28.17 29.87 56.83
N ASP A 384 -29.39 30.39 56.92
CA ASP A 384 -30.55 29.64 57.38
C ASP A 384 -30.98 28.60 56.32
N ALA A 385 -30.91 27.31 56.66
CA ALA A 385 -31.24 26.21 55.75
C ALA A 385 -32.71 26.19 55.28
N THR A 386 -33.54 27.09 55.79
CA THR A 386 -34.93 27.26 55.36
C THR A 386 -35.09 28.05 54.05
N PHE A 387 -34.03 28.68 53.53
CA PHE A 387 -34.04 29.30 52.19
C PHE A 387 -34.01 28.23 51.09
N PRO A 388 -35.04 28.16 50.21
CA PRO A 388 -35.01 27.26 49.06
C PRO A 388 -33.79 27.48 48.15
N GLU A 389 -33.32 28.72 48.05
CA GLU A 389 -32.16 29.11 47.24
C GLU A 389 -30.84 28.51 47.73
N VAL A 390 -30.71 28.23 49.03
CA VAL A 390 -29.53 27.55 49.61
C VAL A 390 -29.44 26.11 49.11
N ALA A 391 -30.55 25.36 49.18
CA ALA A 391 -30.61 23.98 48.69
C ALA A 391 -30.32 23.88 47.18
N VAL A 392 -30.82 24.83 46.39
CA VAL A 392 -30.54 24.89 44.94
C VAL A 392 -29.06 25.16 44.68
N LEU A 393 -28.44 26.07 45.41
CA LEU A 393 -27.01 26.37 45.25
C LEU A 393 -26.13 25.18 45.63
N GLU A 394 -26.42 24.49 46.72
CA GLU A 394 -25.71 23.27 47.14
C GLU A 394 -25.83 22.15 46.10
N GLU A 395 -27.02 21.95 45.53
CA GLU A 395 -27.25 20.98 44.47
C GLU A 395 -26.39 21.29 43.23
N LYS A 396 -26.41 22.54 42.75
CA LYS A 396 -25.62 22.93 41.57
C LYS A 396 -24.12 22.85 41.83
N ALA A 397 -23.64 23.24 43.00
CA ALA A 397 -22.24 23.12 43.38
C ALA A 397 -21.80 21.66 43.48
N THR A 398 -22.66 20.77 43.97
CA THR A 398 -22.41 19.33 44.04
C THR A 398 -22.30 18.70 42.65
N ASN A 399 -23.21 19.08 41.73
CA ASN A 399 -23.15 18.62 40.34
C ASN A 399 -21.86 19.07 39.64
N LEU A 400 -21.46 20.34 39.80
CA LEU A 400 -20.19 20.84 39.27
C LEU A 400 -19.00 20.08 39.85
N LYS A 401 -18.99 19.85 41.18
CA LYS A 401 -17.95 19.07 41.86
C LYS A 401 -17.86 17.63 41.35
N SER A 402 -19.00 17.00 41.06
CA SER A 402 -19.03 15.64 40.50
C SER A 402 -18.39 15.59 39.11
N LEU A 403 -18.64 16.59 38.26
CA LEU A 403 -18.09 16.64 36.91
C LEU A 403 -16.56 16.81 36.90
N ILE A 404 -16.01 17.73 37.71
CA ILE A 404 -14.56 18.03 37.69
C ILE A 404 -13.68 16.87 38.18
N VAL A 405 -14.24 15.92 38.92
CA VAL A 405 -13.53 14.71 39.40
C VAL A 405 -13.46 13.63 38.32
N GLN A 406 -14.29 13.72 37.27
CA GLN A 406 -14.25 12.75 36.18
C GLN A 406 -13.02 12.99 35.29
N PRO A 407 -12.34 11.92 34.81
CA PRO A 407 -11.13 12.07 33.99
C PRO A 407 -11.39 12.67 32.60
N ASN A 408 -12.62 12.59 32.08
CA ASN A 408 -12.98 12.98 30.71
C ASN A 408 -14.16 13.97 30.68
N TRP A 409 -14.10 15.05 31.47
CA TRP A 409 -15.12 16.09 31.44
C TRP A 409 -15.15 16.81 30.08
N LYS A 410 -16.34 17.19 29.62
CA LYS A 410 -16.51 18.02 28.43
C LYS A 410 -16.56 19.49 28.82
N LYS A 411 -15.97 20.34 27.98
CA LYS A 411 -15.89 21.78 28.22
C LYS A 411 -17.28 22.42 28.27
N GLU A 412 -18.19 22.01 27.39
CA GLU A 412 -19.56 22.52 27.33
C GLU A 412 -20.32 22.24 28.62
N ASP A 413 -20.25 21.00 29.11
CA ASP A 413 -20.88 20.58 30.35
C ASP A 413 -20.30 21.36 31.55
N LEU A 414 -18.97 21.58 31.55
CA LEU A 414 -18.29 22.32 32.61
C LEU A 414 -18.72 23.79 32.62
N ASN A 415 -18.78 24.45 31.46
CA ASN A 415 -19.26 25.83 31.34
C ASN A 415 -20.72 25.96 31.81
N VAL A 416 -21.60 25.05 31.42
CA VAL A 416 -23.02 25.07 31.81
C VAL A 416 -23.17 24.96 33.33
N LEU A 417 -22.41 24.07 33.97
CA LEU A 417 -22.46 23.89 35.41
C LEU A 417 -21.84 25.07 36.18
N ILE A 418 -20.75 25.66 35.68
CA ILE A 418 -20.18 26.90 36.25
C ILE A 418 -21.23 28.02 36.22
N GLU A 419 -21.88 28.24 35.09
CA GLU A 419 -22.89 29.29 34.96
C GLU A 419 -24.13 29.01 35.81
N ALA A 420 -24.56 27.75 35.92
CA ALA A 420 -25.65 27.37 36.82
C ALA A 420 -25.34 27.69 38.29
N VAL A 421 -24.10 27.45 38.74
CA VAL A 421 -23.65 27.81 40.09
C VAL A 421 -23.62 29.33 40.29
N LYS A 422 -23.09 30.08 39.32
CA LYS A 422 -23.06 31.57 39.38
C LYS A 422 -24.46 32.17 39.43
N GLN A 423 -25.40 31.65 38.64
CA GLN A 423 -26.80 32.08 38.63
C GLN A 423 -27.46 31.77 39.98
N ALA A 424 -27.26 30.56 40.52
CA ALA A 424 -27.79 30.18 41.84
C ALA A 424 -27.24 31.07 42.96
N ARG A 425 -25.93 31.40 42.95
CA ARG A 425 -25.34 32.38 43.89
C ARG A 425 -26.01 33.74 43.78
N THR A 426 -26.20 34.24 42.56
CA THR A 426 -26.80 35.56 42.33
C THR A 426 -28.21 35.63 42.90
N SER A 427 -29.03 34.59 42.69
CA SER A 427 -30.37 34.49 43.25
C SER A 427 -30.37 34.46 44.79
N LEU A 428 -29.46 33.68 45.40
CA LEU A 428 -29.32 33.63 46.85
C LEU A 428 -28.92 34.99 47.42
N GLN A 429 -27.93 35.66 46.82
CA GLN A 429 -27.46 36.98 47.26
C GLN A 429 -28.56 38.04 47.17
N GLN A 430 -29.34 38.05 46.09
CA GLN A 430 -30.51 38.94 45.97
C GLN A 430 -31.53 38.68 47.08
N ARG A 431 -31.83 37.41 47.36
CA ARG A 431 -32.78 37.05 48.41
C ARG A 431 -32.32 37.46 49.81
N LEU A 432 -31.03 37.28 50.09
CA LEU A 432 -30.42 37.73 51.34
C LEU A 432 -30.46 39.26 51.48
N GLN A 433 -30.21 40.00 50.39
CA GLN A 433 -30.35 41.46 50.38
C GLN A 433 -31.80 41.92 50.60
N GLU A 434 -32.77 41.26 49.97
CA GLU A 434 -34.20 41.53 50.18
C GLU A 434 -34.61 41.30 51.63
N LYS A 435 -34.20 40.18 52.23
CA LYS A 435 -34.46 39.90 53.64
C LYS A 435 -33.79 40.93 54.54
N ALA A 436 -32.53 41.27 54.31
CA ALA A 436 -31.84 42.28 55.09
C ALA A 436 -32.55 43.64 55.02
N ALA A 437 -33.02 44.05 53.84
CA ALA A 437 -33.81 45.26 53.66
C ALA A 437 -35.18 45.19 54.35
N GLN A 438 -35.82 44.02 54.34
CA GLN A 438 -37.10 43.79 55.02
C GLN A 438 -36.95 43.80 56.54
N ASP A 439 -35.89 43.16 57.07
CA ASP A 439 -35.54 43.16 58.48
C ASP A 439 -35.17 44.57 58.96
N GLN A 440 -34.46 45.34 58.13
CA GLN A 440 -34.13 46.75 58.42
C GLN A 440 -35.39 47.63 58.44
N LYS A 441 -36.34 47.42 57.52
CA LYS A 441 -37.65 48.09 57.53
C LYS A 441 -38.48 47.70 58.75
N LEU A 442 -38.50 46.41 59.12
CA LEU A 442 -39.24 45.91 60.27
C LEU A 442 -38.66 46.46 61.57
N LYS A 443 -37.33 46.55 61.67
CA LYS A 443 -36.62 47.17 62.79
C LYS A 443 -36.93 48.66 62.87
N ALA A 444 -36.85 49.39 61.76
CA ALA A 444 -37.22 50.81 61.73
C ALA A 444 -38.70 51.06 62.09
N ALA A 445 -39.61 50.15 61.71
CA ALA A 445 -41.02 50.22 62.09
C ALA A 445 -41.23 49.94 63.58
N LYS A 446 -40.51 48.95 64.15
CA LYS A 446 -40.51 48.69 65.60
C LYS A 446 -39.94 49.87 66.39
N ASP A 447 -38.80 50.39 65.99
CA ASP A 447 -38.16 51.54 66.64
C ASP A 447 -39.08 52.77 66.61
N LYS A 448 -39.78 53.00 65.49
CA LYS A 448 -40.77 54.08 65.37
C LYS A 448 -42.02 53.84 66.24
N ALA A 449 -42.53 52.62 66.30
CA ALA A 449 -43.66 52.25 67.14
C ALA A 449 -43.33 52.36 68.64
N ASP A 450 -42.12 51.98 69.05
CA ASP A 450 -41.62 52.13 70.41
C ASP A 450 -41.41 53.61 70.78
N GLU A 451 -40.99 54.44 69.81
CA GLU A 451 -40.89 55.90 70.00
C GLU A 451 -42.28 56.57 70.12
N GLU A 452 -43.27 56.17 69.31
CA GLU A 452 -44.66 56.62 69.42
C GLU A 452 -45.30 56.18 70.74
N ARG A 453 -45.02 54.96 71.19
CA ARG A 453 -45.50 54.43 72.46
C ARG A 453 -44.89 55.18 73.65
N ARG A 454 -43.60 55.52 73.60
CA ARG A 454 -42.94 56.42 74.58
C ARG A 454 -43.60 57.81 74.61
N LYS A 455 -43.91 58.39 73.45
CA LYS A 455 -44.61 59.70 73.35
C LYS A 455 -46.04 59.64 73.93
N GLN A 456 -46.75 58.52 73.75
CA GLN A 456 -48.08 58.32 74.35
C GLN A 456 -48.03 58.09 75.87
N GLU A 457 -47.02 57.39 76.38
CA GLU A 457 -46.79 57.22 77.81
C GLU A 457 -46.42 58.56 78.49
N GLU A 458 -45.61 59.40 77.83
CA GLU A 458 -45.32 60.78 78.28
C GLU A 458 -46.55 61.71 78.23
N GLN A 459 -47.46 61.53 77.26
CA GLN A 459 -48.73 62.26 77.21
C GLN A 459 -49.70 61.81 78.31
N LYS A 460 -49.79 60.51 78.61
CA LYS A 460 -50.60 60.00 79.73
C LYS A 460 -50.05 60.47 81.09
N ALA A 461 -48.73 60.58 81.24
CA ALA A 461 -48.11 61.14 82.45
C ALA A 461 -48.38 62.65 82.63
N LYS A 462 -48.77 63.37 81.56
CA LYS A 462 -49.14 64.80 81.62
C LYS A 462 -50.63 65.08 81.86
N PHE A 463 -51.53 64.11 81.71
CA PHE A 463 -53.00 64.34 81.76
C PHE A 463 -53.80 63.30 82.57
N GLY A 464 -53.16 62.46 83.37
CA GLY A 464 -53.84 61.46 84.20
C GLY A 464 -53.89 61.81 85.69
N ASP A 465 -54.62 62.85 86.07
CA ASP A 465 -55.28 62.97 87.38
C ASP A 465 -56.40 64.03 87.29
N THR A 466 -57.62 63.59 86.94
CA THR A 466 -58.92 64.18 87.33
C THR A 466 -60.03 63.20 86.99
#